data_AF-A0AAW9ECS8-F1
#
_entry.id   AF-A0AAW9ECS8-F1
#
_cell.length_a   1.000
_cell.length_b   1.000
_cell.length_c   1.000
_cell.angle_alpha   90.00
_cell.angle_beta   90.00
_cell.angle_gamma   90.00
#
_symmetry.space_group_name_H-M   'P 1'
#
loop_
_entity.id
_entity.type
_entity.pdbx_description
1 polymer ?
#
loop_
_entity_poly.entity_id
_entity_poly.type
_entity_poly.pdbx_seq_one_letter_code
_entity_poly.pdbx_strand_id
1 'polypeptide(L)' 'SEQLTPQLIAGLYNVKPDFIHNIVWFDPANAVKIVMPRDIISGNVGDNDVYGAQQHAPLLSIEFDL' A
#
# COMPACT_ATOMS: atom_id res chain seq x y z
N SER A 1 8.47 -0.26 13.52
CA SER A 1 8.84 1.14 13.26
C SER A 1 7.56 1.93 13.10
N GLU A 2 7.44 3.10 13.74
CA GLU A 2 6.25 3.96 13.62
C GLU A 2 6.26 4.81 12.32
N GLN A 3 7.24 4.58 11.43
CA GLN A 3 7.47 5.39 10.23
C GLN A 3 6.45 5.11 9.11
N LEU A 4 5.85 3.92 9.05
CA LEU A 4 4.76 3.63 8.10
C LEU A 4 3.40 4.03 8.68
N THR A 5 2.96 5.22 8.31
CA THR A 5 1.69 5.80 8.76
C THR A 5 0.64 5.81 7.63
N PRO A 6 -0.67 5.82 7.96
CA PRO A 6 -1.72 6.02 6.95
C PRO A 6 -1.50 7.27 6.09
N GLN A 7 -0.98 8.35 6.67
CA GLN A 7 -0.71 9.61 5.98
C GLN A 7 0.41 9.46 4.93
N LEU A 8 1.51 8.79 5.30
CA LEU A 8 2.61 8.52 4.37
C LEU A 8 2.11 7.69 3.18
N ILE A 9 1.46 6.55 3.47
CA ILE A 9 0.98 5.63 2.44
C ILE A 9 -0.06 6.32 1.55
N ALA A 10 -1.03 7.03 2.13
CA ALA A 10 -2.05 7.74 1.36
C ALA A 10 -1.45 8.78 0.41
N GLY A 11 -0.38 9.47 0.84
CA GLY A 11 0.38 10.39 -0.01
C GLY A 11 1.00 9.72 -1.23
N LEU A 12 1.59 8.53 -1.07
CA LEU A 12 2.22 7.78 -2.17
C LEU A 12 1.22 7.35 -3.26
N TYR A 13 -0.03 7.07 -2.88
CA TYR A 13 -1.08 6.64 -3.80
C TYR A 13 -2.06 7.75 -4.18
N ASN A 14 -1.83 8.99 -3.74
CA ASN A 14 -2.70 10.14 -3.97
C ASN A 14 -4.17 9.90 -3.54
N VAL A 15 -4.35 9.30 -2.37
CA VAL A 15 -5.66 9.03 -1.74
C VAL A 15 -5.77 9.75 -0.40
N LYS A 16 -6.95 9.70 0.23
CA LYS A 16 -7.15 10.21 1.59
C LYS A 16 -6.63 9.20 2.62
N PRO A 17 -6.18 9.62 3.82
CA PRO A 17 -5.76 8.70 4.88
C PRO A 17 -6.81 7.63 5.23
N ASP A 18 -8.10 7.99 5.21
CA ASP A 18 -9.21 7.08 5.51
C ASP A 18 -9.35 5.91 4.49
N PHE A 19 -8.69 6.00 3.33
CA PHE A 19 -8.62 4.91 2.35
C PHE A 19 -7.66 3.79 2.79
N ILE A 20 -6.79 4.06 3.76
CA ILE A 20 -5.86 3.09 4.32
C ILE A 20 -6.54 2.42 5.51
N HIS A 21 -7.22 1.30 5.26
CA HIS A 21 -8.05 0.63 6.25
C HIS A 21 -7.26 -0.07 7.35
N ASN A 22 -6.06 -0.58 7.04
CA ASN A 22 -5.23 -1.26 8.03
C ASN A 22 -3.75 -1.28 7.63
N ILE A 23 -2.87 -1.24 8.63
CA ILE A 23 -1.42 -1.47 8.49
C ILE A 23 -1.04 -2.53 9.52
N VAL A 24 -0.67 -3.71 9.03
CA VAL A 24 -0.37 -4.88 9.86
C VAL A 24 1.11 -5.19 9.76
N TRP A 25 1.80 -5.09 10.89
CA TRP A 25 3.19 -5.53 11.02
C TRP A 25 3.23 -7.04 11.27
N PHE A 26 4.12 -7.71 10.55
CA PHE A 26 4.39 -9.13 10.71
C PHE A 26 5.87 -9.35 10.97
N ASP A 27 6.22 -9.24 12.25
CA ASP A 27 7.59 -9.33 12.75
C ASP A 27 8.34 -10.59 12.29
N PRO A 28 7.74 -11.80 12.23
CA PRO A 28 8.47 -13.01 11.84
C PRO A 28 9.07 -12.98 10.43
N ALA A 29 8.50 -12.18 9.52
CA ALA A 29 9.02 -12.03 8.16
C ALA A 29 9.62 -10.64 7.90
N ASN A 30 9.78 -9.80 8.93
CA ASN A 30 10.11 -8.39 8.78
C ASN A 30 9.27 -7.71 7.68
N ALA A 31 7.96 -8.00 7.70
CA ALA A 31 7.05 -7.62 6.64
C ALA A 31 5.95 -6.69 7.17
N VAL A 32 5.41 -5.89 6.27
CA VAL A 32 4.25 -5.04 6.52
C VAL A 32 3.19 -5.33 5.46
N LYS A 33 1.94 -5.42 5.89
CA LYS A 33 0.78 -5.53 5.01
C LYS A 33 -0.08 -4.28 5.15
N ILE A 34 -0.29 -3.60 4.04
CA ILE A 34 -1.17 -2.43 3.93
C ILE A 34 -2.47 -2.90 3.27
N VAL A 35 -3.61 -2.50 3.83
CA VAL A 35 -4.94 -2.82 3.30
C VAL A 35 -5.61 -1.54 2.84
N MET A 36 -5.93 -1.48 1.55
CA MET A 36 -6.66 -0.38 0.91
C MET A 36 -7.59 -0.96 -0.17
N PRO A 37 -8.74 -0.32 -0.45
CA PRO A 37 -9.67 -0.79 -1.47
C PRO A 37 -9.10 -0.57 -2.89
N ARG A 38 -9.56 -1.40 -3.84
CA ARG A 38 -9.29 -1.24 -5.28
C ARG A 38 -10.56 -0.74 -5.96
N ASP A 39 -10.40 0.09 -6.99
CA ASP A 39 -11.52 0.61 -7.78
C ASP A 39 -12.17 -0.48 -8.66
N ILE A 40 -11.34 -1.39 -9.18
CA ILE A 40 -11.77 -2.49 -10.05
C ILE A 40 -11.35 -3.83 -9.42
N ILE A 41 -12.30 -4.76 -9.36
CA ILE A 41 -12.07 -6.13 -8.89
C ILE A 41 -11.02 -6.80 -9.79
N SER A 42 -10.08 -7.52 -9.17
CA SER A 42 -9.02 -8.22 -9.90
C SER A 42 -9.61 -9.14 -10.99
N GLY A 43 -9.13 -8.99 -12.21
CA GLY A 43 -9.53 -9.80 -13.37
C GLY A 43 -10.84 -9.39 -14.04
N ASN A 44 -11.53 -8.35 -13.57
CA ASN A 44 -12.69 -7.81 -14.29
C ASN A 44 -12.27 -7.04 -15.55
N VAL A 45 -13.24 -6.86 -16.46
CA VAL A 45 -13.07 -5.99 -17.64
C VAL A 45 -12.66 -4.59 -17.19
N GLY A 46 -11.54 -4.09 -17.74
CA GLY A 46 -10.98 -2.78 -17.38
C GLY A 46 -9.92 -2.82 -16.27
N ASP A 47 -9.67 -3.98 -15.65
CA ASP A 47 -8.54 -4.13 -14.73
C ASP A 47 -7.22 -4.17 -15.51
N ASN A 48 -6.41 -3.12 -15.33
CA ASN A 48 -5.09 -3.00 -15.96
C ASN A 48 -3.96 -3.50 -15.05
N ASP A 49 -4.27 -3.98 -13.86
CA ASP A 49 -3.30 -4.43 -12.85
C ASP A 49 -3.77 -5.71 -12.15
N VAL A 50 -4.02 -6.75 -12.94
CA VAL A 50 -4.56 -8.05 -12.46
C VAL A 50 -3.69 -8.65 -11.35
N TYR A 51 -2.36 -8.50 -11.45
CA TYR A 51 -1.41 -9.03 -10.48
C TYR A 51 -1.18 -8.13 -9.26
N GLY A 52 -1.72 -6.91 -9.23
CA GLY A 52 -1.48 -5.97 -8.14
C GLY A 52 -0.05 -5.38 -8.12
N ALA A 53 0.74 -5.62 -9.16
CA ALA A 53 2.17 -5.33 -9.16
C ALA A 53 2.49 -3.84 -9.33
N GLN A 54 1.56 -3.06 -9.89
CA GLN A 54 1.77 -1.62 -10.08
C GLN A 54 1.88 -0.86 -8.75
N GLN A 55 1.39 -1.45 -7.66
CA GLN A 55 1.51 -0.86 -6.32
C GLN A 55 2.94 -0.87 -5.78
N HIS A 56 3.89 -1.60 -6.38
CA HIS A 56 5.26 -1.62 -5.88
C HIS A 56 6.04 -0.34 -6.18
N ALA A 57 5.79 0.32 -7.32
CA ALA A 57 6.60 1.45 -7.77
C ALA A 57 6.59 2.65 -6.80
N PRO A 58 5.45 3.11 -6.25
CA PRO A 58 5.43 4.21 -5.28
C PRO A 58 6.18 3.91 -3.97
N LEU A 59 6.33 2.63 -3.61
CA LEU A 59 7.02 2.24 -2.37
C LEU A 59 8.55 2.33 -2.49
N LEU A 60 9.09 2.32 -3.71
CA LEU A 60 10.54 2.32 -3.94
C LEU A 60 11.21 3.64 -3.55
N SER A 61 10.45 4.73 -3.42
CA SER A 61 10.96 6.04 -3.01
C SER A 61 10.89 6.28 -1.49
N ILE A 62 10.45 5.30 -0.70
CA ILE A 62 10.41 5.43 0.76
C ILE A 62 11.81 5.26 1.33
N GLU A 63 12.26 6.22 2.12
CA GLU A 63 13.45 6.14 2.93
C GLU A 63 13.08 5.85 4.38
N PHE A 64 13.93 5.08 5.07
CA PHE A 64 13.75 4.76 6.48
C PHE A 64 14.97 5.21 7.27
N ASP A 65 14.72 5.83 8.41
CA ASP A 65 15.74 6.01 9.43
C ASP A 65 15.98 4.66 10.11
N LEU A 66 17.24 4.18 10.08
CA LEU A 66 17.68 2.91 10.66
C LEU A 66 18.15 3.06 12.11
#